data_AF-A0A7N4PKG7-F1
#
_entry.id   AF-A0A7N4PKG7-F1
#
_cell.length_a   1.000
_cell.length_b   1.000
_cell.length_c   1.000
_cell.angle_alpha   90.00
_cell.angle_beta   90.00
_cell.angle_gamma   90.00
#
_symmetry.space_group_name_H-M   'P 1'
#
loop_
_entity.id
_entity.type
_entity.pdbx_description
1 polymer ?
#
loop_
_entity_poly.entity_id
_entity_poly.type
_entity_poly.pdbx_seq_one_letter_code
_entity_poly.pdbx_strand_id
1 'polypeptide(L)'
;MLTEALLVSAPGKVILHGEHAVVYGKVALAEALDLRTFLQIKPHKDGKVSLRLPNLGTKRDWDVSKLQLLHTAFLGGPRRSV
;
A
#
# COMPACT_ATOMS: atom_id res chain seq x y z
N MET A 1 -10.48 17.98 1.60
CA MET A 1 -9.59 17.19 0.73
C MET A 1 -8.31 17.98 0.52
N LEU A 2 -7.15 17.34 0.54
CA LEU A 2 -5.86 18.00 0.26
C LEU A 2 -5.82 18.43 -1.21
N THR A 3 -5.42 19.66 -1.47
CA THR A 3 -5.32 20.25 -2.81
C THR A 3 -3.95 20.09 -3.44
N GLU A 4 -2.96 19.74 -2.64
CA GLU A 4 -1.57 19.62 -3.05
C GLU A 4 -1.15 18.17 -3.26
N ALA A 5 -0.06 18.00 -4.01
CA ALA A 5 0.55 16.70 -4.18
C ALA A 5 1.23 16.26 -2.87
N LEU A 6 1.02 15.02 -2.47
CA LEU A 6 1.72 14.40 -1.34
C LEU A 6 2.85 13.54 -1.86
N LEU A 7 4.05 13.74 -1.30
CA LEU A 7 5.19 12.86 -1.49
C LEU A 7 5.50 12.20 -0.15
N VAL A 8 5.40 10.88 -0.11
CA VAL A 8 5.69 10.09 1.09
C VAL A 8 6.68 8.99 0.75
N SER A 9 7.39 8.50 1.76
CA SER A 9 8.31 7.38 1.60
C SER A 9 8.32 6.50 2.84
N ALA A 10 8.56 5.21 2.64
CA ALA A 10 8.73 4.22 3.71
C ALA A 10 10.05 3.46 3.51
N PRO A 11 10.79 3.14 4.60
CA PRO A 11 12.02 2.36 4.52
C PRO A 11 11.72 0.87 4.23
N GLY A 12 12.74 0.15 3.77
CA GLY A 12 12.76 -1.30 3.77
C GLY A 12 12.98 -1.87 5.18
N LYS A 13 13.10 -3.19 5.27
CA LYS A 13 13.42 -3.89 6.52
C LYS A 13 14.46 -4.97 6.26
N VAL A 14 15.42 -5.09 7.17
CA VAL A 14 16.39 -6.19 7.22
C VAL A 14 16.27 -6.92 8.56
N ILE A 15 16.59 -8.21 8.61
CA ILE A 15 16.75 -8.95 9.86
C ILE A 15 18.26 -9.01 10.14
N LEU A 16 18.70 -8.44 11.26
CA LEU A 16 20.10 -8.48 11.67
C LEU A 16 20.45 -9.82 12.31
N HIS A 17 19.54 -10.33 13.16
CA HIS A 17 19.73 -11.59 13.88
C HIS A 17 18.42 -12.34 14.06
N GLY A 18 18.51 -13.67 14.13
CA GLY A 18 17.39 -14.54 14.51
C GLY A 18 16.50 -15.00 13.36
N GLU A 19 16.96 -14.93 12.11
CA GLU A 19 16.20 -15.32 10.91
C GLU A 19 15.57 -16.72 11.02
N HIS A 20 16.37 -17.73 11.36
CA HIS A 20 15.88 -19.09 11.58
C HIS A 20 15.43 -19.35 13.02
N ALA A 21 15.93 -18.58 13.99
CA ALA A 21 15.63 -18.79 15.41
C ALA A 21 14.20 -18.36 15.77
N VAL A 22 13.66 -17.33 15.10
CA VAL A 22 12.30 -16.82 15.35
C VAL A 22 11.21 -17.85 15.04
N VAL A 23 11.49 -18.76 14.10
CA VAL A 23 10.59 -19.87 13.74
C VAL A 23 10.33 -20.80 14.93
N TYR A 24 11.27 -20.86 15.89
CA TYR A 24 11.18 -21.65 17.12
C TYR A 24 10.85 -20.79 18.36
N GLY A 25 10.21 -19.63 18.17
CA GLY A 25 9.76 -18.76 19.26
C GLY A 25 10.88 -17.99 19.97
N LYS A 26 12.06 -17.87 19.35
CA LYS A 26 13.17 -17.03 19.86
C LYS A 26 13.07 -15.60 19.33
N VAL A 27 13.75 -14.67 19.99
CA VAL A 27 13.75 -13.25 19.58
C VAL A 27 14.56 -13.09 18.28
N ALA A 28 14.09 -12.20 17.41
CA ALA A 28 14.85 -11.70 16.26
C ALA A 28 14.94 -10.17 16.32
N LEU A 29 16.04 -9.64 15.79
CA LEU A 29 16.26 -8.20 15.66
C LEU A 29 16.08 -7.81 14.20
N ALA A 30 15.14 -6.91 13.93
CA ALA A 30 14.95 -6.31 12.62
C ALA A 30 15.21 -4.80 12.68
N GLU A 31 15.71 -4.25 11.59
CA GLU A 31 16.04 -2.83 11.47
C GLU A 31 15.45 -2.25 10.18
N ALA A 32 15.23 -0.94 10.17
CA ALA A 32 14.82 -0.20 8.99
C ALA A 32 16.00 -0.02 8.03
N LEU A 33 15.81 -0.43 6.78
CA LEU A 33 16.82 -0.25 5.74
C LEU A 33 16.53 1.03 4.96
N ASP A 34 17.53 1.88 4.76
CA ASP A 34 17.37 3.15 4.02
C ASP A 34 17.23 2.98 2.49
N LEU A 35 16.80 1.80 2.05
CA LEU A 35 16.27 1.57 0.70
C LEU A 35 14.78 1.90 0.70
N ARG A 36 14.46 3.15 0.34
CA ARG A 36 13.10 3.71 0.50
C ARG A 36 12.22 3.45 -0.71
N THR A 37 10.96 3.10 -0.45
CA THR A 37 9.88 3.13 -1.45
C THR A 37 9.18 4.47 -1.40
N PHE A 38 9.03 5.12 -2.55
CA PHE A 38 8.36 6.42 -2.67
C PHE A 38 6.97 6.28 -3.27
N LEU A 39 6.02 7.05 -2.75
CA LEU A 39 4.67 7.18 -3.28
C LEU A 39 4.36 8.65 -3.49
N GLN A 40 3.94 9.00 -4.70
CA GLN A 40 3.44 10.33 -5.03
C GLN A 40 1.93 10.27 -5.28
N ILE A 41 1.16 11.01 -4.49
CA ILE A 41 -0.29 11.12 -4.62
C ILE A 41 -0.60 12.52 -5.14
N LYS A 42 -1.31 12.59 -6.27
CA LYS A 42 -1.76 13.87 -6.85
C LYS A 42 -3.28 13.88 -6.94
N PRO A 43 -3.95 14.89 -6.37
CA PRO A 43 -5.37 15.09 -6.64
C PRO A 43 -5.60 15.28 -8.14
N HIS A 44 -6.66 14.67 -8.65
CA HIS A 44 -7.02 14.76 -10.05
C HIS A 44 -8.52 15.03 -10.19
N LYS A 45 -8.92 15.80 -11.20
CA LYS A 45 -10.30 16.29 -11.37
C LYS A 45 -11.09 15.56 -12.45
N ASP A 46 -10.54 14.50 -13.05
CA ASP A 46 -11.16 13.76 -14.15
C ASP A 46 -12.11 12.64 -13.70
N GLY A 47 -12.37 12.51 -12.40
CA GLY A 47 -13.22 11.44 -11.87
C GLY A 47 -12.61 10.05 -11.95
N LYS A 48 -11.28 9.93 -12.12
CA LYS A 48 -10.57 8.65 -12.18
C LYS A 48 -9.56 8.50 -11.04
N VAL A 49 -9.27 7.25 -10.72
CA VAL A 49 -8.14 6.85 -9.89
C VAL A 49 -7.12 6.15 -10.77
N SER A 50 -5.91 6.70 -10.83
CA SER A 50 -4.79 6.14 -11.59
C SER A 50 -3.72 5.59 -10.66
N LEU A 51 -3.36 4.32 -10.84
CA LEU A 51 -2.22 3.68 -10.18
C LEU A 51 -1.12 3.42 -11.20
N ARG A 52 0.08 3.92 -10.91
CA ARG A 52 1.28 3.68 -11.71
C ARG A 52 2.32 3.01 -10.82
N LEU A 53 2.81 1.86 -11.26
CA LEU A 53 3.84 1.07 -10.60
C LEU A 53 5.01 0.92 -11.59
N PRO A 54 5.91 1.93 -11.70
CA PRO A 54 6.94 1.97 -12.73
C PRO A 54 7.87 0.75 -12.71
N ASN A 55 8.26 0.29 -11.51
CA ASN A 55 9.14 -0.86 -11.33
C ASN A 55 8.52 -2.17 -11.81
N LEU A 56 7.19 -2.23 -11.95
CA LEU A 56 6.44 -3.38 -12.47
C LEU A 56 5.89 -3.13 -13.89
N GLY A 57 6.24 -2.00 -14.53
CA GLY A 57 5.71 -1.61 -15.84
C GLY A 57 4.18 -1.49 -15.90
N THR A 58 3.50 -1.36 -14.76
CA THR A 58 2.04 -1.49 -14.67
C THR A 58 1.39 -0.12 -14.48
N LYS A 59 0.39 0.16 -15.32
CA LYS A 59 -0.52 1.30 -15.17
C LYS A 59 -1.95 0.80 -15.20
N ARG A 60 -2.75 1.26 -14.23
CA ARG A 60 -4.18 0.97 -14.15
C ARG A 60 -4.95 2.26 -13.87
N ASP A 61 -6.06 2.42 -14.56
CA ASP A 61 -6.95 3.57 -14.41
C ASP A 61 -8.37 3.03 -14.19
N TRP A 62 -9.07 3.56 -13.19
CA TRP A 62 -10.45 3.19 -12.86
C TRP A 62 -11.33 4.43 -12.75
N ASP A 63 -12.57 4.33 -13.22
CA ASP A 63 -13.58 5.37 -12.99
C ASP A 63 -14.07 5.31 -11.54
N VAL A 64 -14.10 6.45 -10.85
CA VAL A 64 -14.53 6.53 -9.44
C VAL A 64 -15.95 6.00 -9.27
N SER A 65 -16.85 6.29 -10.20
CA SER A 65 -18.24 5.82 -10.14
C SER A 65 -18.34 4.29 -10.09
N LYS A 66 -17.48 3.57 -10.82
CA LYS A 66 -17.46 2.10 -10.81
C LYS A 66 -16.87 1.56 -9.52
N LEU A 67 -15.83 2.19 -8.98
CA LEU A 67 -15.21 1.80 -7.71
C LEU A 67 -16.17 1.99 -6.52
N GLN A 68 -16.98 3.05 -6.53
CA GLN A 68 -17.97 3.31 -5.47
C GLN A 68 -19.04 2.20 -5.38
N LEU A 69 -19.41 1.59 -6.51
CA LEU A 69 -20.32 0.44 -6.53
C LEU A 69 -19.72 -0.77 -5.81
N LEU A 70 -18.42 -1.02 -5.97
CA LEU A 70 -17.71 -2.11 -5.29
C LEU A 70 -17.62 -1.89 -3.77
N HIS A 71 -17.47 -0.66 -3.32
CA HIS A 71 -17.42 -0.32 -1.88
C HIS A 71 -18.72 -0.71 -1.17
N THR A 72 -19.87 -0.45 -1.80
CA THR A 72 -21.18 -0.81 -1.26
C THR A 72 -21.35 -2.33 -1.14
N ALA A 73 -20.87 -3.09 -2.14
CA ALA A 73 -20.87 -4.54 -2.09
C ALA A 73 -19.95 -5.11 -0.99
N PHE A 74 -18.81 -4.48 -0.74
CA PHE A 74 -17.85 -4.91 0.28
C PHE A 74 -18.34 -4.67 1.71
N LEU A 75 -18.99 -3.53 1.97
CA LEU A 75 -19.52 -3.20 3.29
C LEU A 75 -20.88 -3.85 3.60
N GLY A 76 -21.64 -4.27 2.58
CA GLY A 76 -22.93 -4.94 2.73
C GLY A 76 -22.87 -6.47 2.90
N GLY A 77 -21.69 -7.09 2.78
CA GLY A 77 -21.51 -8.53 3.00
C GLY A 77 -21.40 -8.89 4.49
N PRO A 78 -21.77 -10.13 4.90
CA PRO A 78 -21.60 -10.56 6.29
C PRO A 78 -20.13 -10.42 6.67
N ARG A 79 -19.84 -9.62 7.70
CA ARG A 79 -18.50 -9.52 8.28
C ARG A 79 -18.09 -10.92 8.69
N ARG A 80 -17.19 -11.55 7.93
CA ARG A 80 -16.49 -12.74 8.42
C ARG A 80 -15.65 -12.29 9.60
N SER A 81 -16.17 -12.54 10.80
CA SER A 81 -15.34 -12.59 12.01
C SER A 81 -14.31 -13.69 11.77
N VAL A 82 -13.05 -13.29 11.68
CA VAL A 82 -11.92 -14.21 11.86
C VAL A 82 -11.45 -13.98 13.29
#